data_AF-A0A3T1D5S9-F1
#
_entry.id   AF-A0A3T1D5S9-F1
#
_cell.length_a   1.000
_cell.length_b   1.000
_cell.length_c   1.000
_cell.angle_alpha   90.00
_cell.angle_beta   90.00
_cell.angle_gamma   90.00
#
_symmetry.space_group_name_H-M   'P 1'
#
loop_
_entity.id
_entity.type
_entity.pdbx_description
1 polymer ?
#
loop_
_entity_poly.entity_id
_entity_poly.type
_entity_poly.pdbx_seq_one_letter_code
_entity_poly.pdbx_strand_id
1 'polypeptide(L)' 'MSGKLFEAYLNSDNEIEINPSNHIVYNLNYASPSYNRKSYLVDIVTVEGLEEYINSHERWLQYMNNKIRNSVTQEG' A
#
# COMPACT_ATOMS: atom_id res chain seq x y z
N MET A 1 6.22 -13.65 18.08
CA MET A 1 4.82 -13.20 18.05
C MET A 1 4.53 -12.67 16.66
N SER A 2 3.66 -13.32 15.91
CA SER A 2 3.17 -12.83 14.61
C SER A 2 2.17 -11.69 14.89
N GLY A 3 2.53 -10.45 14.53
CA GLY A 3 1.62 -9.31 14.64
C GLY A 3 0.45 -9.47 13.68
N LYS A 4 -0.78 -9.22 14.15
CA LYS A 4 -1.98 -9.20 13.32
C LYS A 4 -2.31 -7.76 12.92
N LEU A 5 -2.72 -7.57 11.68
CA LEU A 5 -3.13 -6.27 11.14
C LEU A 5 -4.64 -6.29 10.90
N PHE A 6 -5.30 -5.19 11.24
CA PHE A 6 -6.74 -5.04 11.10
C PHE A 6 -7.07 -3.66 10.54
N GLU A 7 -8.09 -3.60 9.70
CA GLU A 7 -8.73 -2.37 9.26
C GLU A 7 -10.03 -2.17 10.04
N ALA A 8 -10.34 -0.92 10.36
CA ALA A 8 -11.58 -0.55 11.03
C ALA A 8 -12.27 0.55 10.23
N TYR A 9 -13.55 0.39 9.95
CA TYR A 9 -14.35 1.37 9.21
C TYR A 9 -15.80 1.40 9.73
N LEU A 10 -16.53 2.45 9.35
CA LEU A 10 -17.97 2.51 9.60
C LEU A 10 -18.71 1.84 8.45
N ASN A 11 -19.58 0.88 8.77
CA ASN A 11 -20.43 0.23 7.79
C ASN A 11 -21.64 1.12 7.42
N SER A 12 -22.54 0.61 6.56
CA SER A 12 -23.73 1.34 6.12
C SER A 12 -24.70 1.72 7.25
N ASP A 13 -24.62 1.03 8.39
CA ASP A 13 -25.47 1.24 9.56
C ASP A 13 -24.80 2.14 10.62
N ASN A 14 -23.66 2.76 10.29
CA ASN A 14 -22.81 3.54 11.19
C ASN A 14 -22.23 2.74 12.38
N GLU A 15 -22.09 1.43 12.23
CA GLU A 15 -21.42 0.58 13.21
C GLU A 15 -19.95 0.37 12.82
N ILE A 16 -19.10 0.16 13.83
CA ILE A 16 -17.68 -0.14 13.60
C ILE A 16 -17.56 -1.61 13.15
N GLU A 17 -17.05 -1.81 11.95
CA GLU A 17 -16.65 -3.11 11.43
C GLU A 17 -15.13 -3.24 11.48
N ILE A 18 -14.63 -4.41 11.88
CA ILE A 18 -13.19 -4.71 11.98
C ILE A 18 -12.89 -5.92 11.12
N ASN A 19 -11.99 -5.76 10.15
CA ASN A 19 -11.59 -6.83 9.24
C ASN A 19 -10.09 -7.11 9.30
N PRO A 20 -9.66 -8.39 9.27
CA PRO A 20 -8.26 -8.73 9.17
C PRO A 20 -7.70 -8.29 7.82
N SER A 21 -6.47 -7.76 7.84
CA SER A 21 -5.76 -7.36 6.63
C SER A 21 -4.32 -7.88 6.68
N ASN A 22 -3.72 -8.05 5.50
CA ASN A 22 -2.33 -8.42 5.35
C ASN A 22 -1.46 -7.28 4.82
N HIS A 23 -2.09 -6.21 4.33
CA HIS A 23 -1.42 -5.06 3.73
C HIS A 23 -2.28 -3.81 3.91
N ILE A 24 -1.70 -2.75 4.47
CA ILE A 24 -2.32 -1.42 4.57
C ILE A 24 -1.33 -0.38 4.07
N VAL A 25 -1.83 0.56 3.26
CA VAL A 25 -1.07 1.72 2.79
C VAL A 25 -1.39 2.92 3.66
N TYR A 26 -0.38 3.58 4.22
CA TYR A 26 -0.58 4.74 5.09
C TYR A 26 0.33 5.91 4.71
N ASN A 27 -0.23 7.13 4.71
CA ASN A 27 0.57 8.33 4.54
C ASN A 27 0.98 8.87 5.91
N LEU A 28 2.26 8.75 6.24
CA LEU A 28 2.83 9.26 7.47
C LEU A 28 3.44 10.64 7.22
N ASN A 29 2.84 11.65 7.86
CA ASN A 29 3.46 12.95 8.00
C ASN A 29 4.33 12.93 9.26
N TYR A 30 5.66 12.99 9.09
CA TYR A 30 6.54 13.05 10.25
C TYR A 30 6.44 14.45 10.88
N ALA A 31 5.68 14.56 11.98
CA ALA A 31 5.43 15.81 12.70
C ALA A 31 6.51 16.09 13.76
N SER A 32 7.76 15.68 13.53
CA SER A 32 8.85 16.02 14.45
C SER A 32 9.32 17.46 14.18
N PRO A 33 9.43 18.31 15.21
CA PRO A 33 10.02 19.65 15.08
C PRO A 33 11.50 19.60 14.64
N SER A 34 12.17 18.47 14.84
CA SER A 34 13.60 18.29 14.58
C SER A 34 13.92 17.87 13.15
N TYR A 35 12.92 17.53 12.33
CA TYR A 35 13.12 17.08 10.96
C TYR A 35 12.27 17.91 10.00
N ASN A 36 12.79 18.13 8.79
CA ASN A 36 12.00 18.77 7.75
C ASN A 36 10.73 17.94 7.49
N ARG A 37 9.56 18.57 7.57
CA ARG A 37 8.27 17.89 7.40
C ARG A 37 8.23 17.25 6.01
N LYS A 38 8.30 15.93 5.98
CA LYS A 38 8.17 15.12 4.77
C LYS A 38 7.01 14.17 4.94
N SER A 39 6.24 14.04 3.87
CA SER A 39 5.18 13.03 3.75
C SER A 39 5.81 11.78 3.18
N TYR A 40 5.57 10.65 3.84
CA TYR A 40 6.04 9.35 3.41
C TYR A 40 4.85 8.45 3.19
N LEU A 41 4.74 7.88 1.99
CA LEU A 41 3.86 6.76 1.74
C LEU A 41 4.55 5.50 2.26
N VAL A 42 3.89 4.79 3.17
CA VAL A 42 4.44 3.58 3.80
C VAL A 42 3.46 2.44 3.64
N ASP A 43 3.94 1.33 3.11
CA ASP A 43 3.24 0.05 3.04
C ASP A 43 3.56 -0.78 4.29
N ILE A 44 2.53 -1.09 5.08
CA ILE A 44 2.62 -1.97 6.25
C ILE A 44 2.11 -3.34 5.83
N VAL A 45 2.96 -4.35 5.96
CA VAL A 45 2.66 -5.72 5.49
C VAL A 45 2.93 -6.72 6.61
N THR A 46 2.03 -7.69 6.78
CA THR A 46 2.24 -8.80 7.72
C THR A 46 3.32 -9.75 7.19
N VAL A 47 3.96 -10.53 8.06
CA VAL A 47 4.94 -11.54 7.60
C VAL A 47 4.29 -12.55 6.67
N GLU A 48 3.04 -12.94 6.95
CA GLU A 48 2.26 -13.87 6.13
C GLU A 48 1.89 -13.27 4.77
N GLY A 49 1.60 -11.96 4.70
CA GLY A 49 1.25 -11.25 3.47
C GLY A 49 2.45 -10.82 2.61
N LEU A 50 3.68 -10.96 3.11
CA LEU A 50 4.87 -10.40 2.46
C LEU A 50 5.12 -10.96 1.06
N GLU A 51 4.98 -12.28 0.89
CA GLU A 51 5.19 -12.94 -0.40
C GLU A 51 4.17 -12.47 -1.44
N GLU A 52 2.90 -12.42 -1.07
CA GLU A 52 1.83 -11.92 -1.94
C GLU A 52 2.04 -10.46 -2.32
N TYR A 53 2.42 -9.63 -1.34
CA TYR A 53 2.74 -8.23 -1.55
C TYR A 53 3.85 -8.05 -2.59
N ILE A 54 4.99 -8.73 -2.43
CA ILE A 54 6.13 -8.67 -3.38
C ILE A 54 5.66 -9.06 -4.79
N ASN A 55 4.96 -10.19 -4.92
CA ASN A 55 4.46 -10.68 -6.21
C ASN A 55 3.46 -9.71 -6.86
N SER A 56 2.61 -9.05 -6.07
CA SER A 56 1.69 -8.02 -6.56
C SER A 56 2.45 -6.78 -7.07
N HIS A 57 3.49 -6.37 -6.35
CA HIS A 57 4.30 -5.20 -6.67
C HIS A 57 5.11 -5.42 -7.96
N GLU A 58 5.71 -6.61 -8.11
CA GLU A 58 6.42 -6.97 -9.34
C GLU A 58 5.49 -6.97 -10.56
N ARG A 59 4.28 -7.53 -10.42
CA ARG A 59 3.27 -7.51 -11.49
C ARG A 59 2.87 -6.08 -11.85
N TRP A 60 2.69 -5.21 -10.86
CA TRP A 60 2.39 -3.80 -11.10
C TRP A 60 3.53 -3.10 -11.85
N LEU A 61 4.79 -3.32 -11.45
CA LEU A 61 5.95 -2.76 -12.15
C LEU A 61 6.05 -3.25 -13.60
N GLN A 62 5.83 -4.54 -13.83
CA GLN A 62 5.81 -5.11 -15.18
C GLN A 62 4.68 -4.51 -16.04
N TYR A 63 3.49 -4.35 -15.46
CA TYR A 63 2.36 -3.71 -16.12
C TYR A 63 2.69 -2.26 -16.51
N MET A 64 3.26 -1.48 -15.58
CA MET A 64 3.67 -0.10 -15.83
C MET A 64 4.73 -0.01 -16.93
N ASN A 65 5.75 -0.87 -16.89
CA ASN A 65 6.78 -0.91 -17.93
C ASN A 65 6.21 -1.23 -19.31
N ASN A 66 5.30 -2.21 -19.39
CA ASN A 66 4.64 -2.55 -20.64
C ASN A 66 3.79 -1.39 -21.17
N LYS A 67 3.06 -0.71 -20.28
CA LYS A 67 2.23 0.45 -20.63
C LYS A 67 3.08 1.58 -21.22
N ILE A 68 4.20 1.91 -20.56
CA ILE A 68 5.15 2.95 -21.02
C ILE A 68 5.77 2.56 -22.37
N ARG A 69 6.24 1.32 -22.51
CA ARG A 69 6.81 0.85 -23.78
C ARG A 69 5.81 0.97 -24.93
N ASN A 70 4.58 0.53 -24.69
CA ASN A 70 3.53 0.55 -25.70
C ASN A 70 3.11 1.98 -26.08
N SER A 71 3.10 2.93 -25.14
CA SER A 71 2.82 4.34 -25.46
C SER A 71 3.92 4.97 -26.32
N VAL A 72 5.19 4.62 -26.09
CA VAL A 72 6.31 5.12 -26.92
C VAL A 72 6.30 4.52 -28.33
N THR A 73 5.81 3.29 -28.49
CA THR A 73 5.80 2.60 -29.81
C THR A 73 4.60 3.02 -30.68
N GLN A 74 3.57 3.64 -30.11
CA GLN A 74 2.39 4.11 -30.85
C GLN A 74 2.52 5.54 -31.41
N GLU A 75 3.59 6.26 -31.04
CA GLU A 75 3.89 7.62 -31.52
C GLU A 75 5.01 7.65 -32.59
N GLY A 76 5.47 6.49 -33.07
CA GLY A 76 6.56 6.33 -34.05
C GLY A 76 6.12 5.83 -35.41
#